data_AF-A0A0U5GJS3-F1
#
_entry.id   AF-A0A0U5GJS3-F1
#
_cell.length_a   1.000
_cell.length_b   1.000
_cell.length_c   1.000
_cell.angle_alpha   90.00
_cell.angle_beta   90.00
_cell.angle_gamma   90.00
#
_symmetry.space_group_name_H-M   'P 1'
#
loop_
_entity.id
_entity.type
_entity.pdbx_description
1 polymer ?
#
loop_
_entity_poly.entity_id
_entity_poly.type
_entity_poly.pdbx_seq_one_letter_code
_entity_poly.pdbx_strand_id
1 'polypeptide(L)'
;MALPSTYAGTALAGAFSHVAYFNRGEHHLYAPLYVKLFFTTLGGATTALSYIQEVAWTTALSTASKLIGSYLLGVYGSLLVYRLLLHPLNKFPGPFNARFSSLWLALQIRNNLHVKLVELHQKHGSFVRIGSSDLSVLSPRAIEIVYGPNSRCIKGPTYDMTWPSVSL
;
A
#
# COMPACT_ATOMS: atom_id res chain seq x y z
N MET A 1 15.33 7.85 -27.64
CA MET A 1 14.05 8.42 -27.13
C MET A 1 13.05 7.28 -27.02
N ALA A 2 12.47 7.02 -25.84
CA ALA A 2 11.54 5.90 -25.67
C ALA A 2 10.18 6.18 -26.35
N LEU A 3 9.62 5.17 -27.02
CA LEU A 3 8.36 5.27 -27.74
C LEU A 3 7.17 5.38 -26.78
N PRO A 4 6.05 6.03 -27.16
CA PRO A 4 4.84 6.09 -26.33
C PRO A 4 4.35 4.71 -25.86
N SER A 5 4.49 3.69 -26.72
CA SER A 5 4.12 2.30 -26.42
C SER A 5 4.91 1.69 -25.27
N THR A 6 6.18 2.09 -25.06
CA THR A 6 6.98 1.55 -23.96
C THR A 6 6.49 2.05 -22.61
N TYR A 7 6.03 3.31 -22.52
CA TYR A 7 5.45 3.84 -21.29
C TYR A 7 4.11 3.16 -20.97
N ALA A 8 3.25 2.96 -21.98
CA ALA A 8 2.01 2.20 -21.78
C ALA A 8 2.30 0.77 -21.27
N GLY A 9 3.29 0.10 -21.87
CA GLY A 9 3.75 -1.22 -21.44
C GLY A 9 4.25 -1.24 -19.99
N THR A 10 5.06 -0.26 -19.58
CA THR A 10 5.56 -0.18 -18.20
C THR A 10 4.45 0.10 -17.19
N ALA A 11 3.47 0.94 -17.53
CA ALA A 11 2.31 1.19 -16.68
C ALA A 11 1.46 -0.09 -16.51
N LEU A 12 1.22 -0.84 -17.59
CA LEU A 12 0.51 -2.13 -17.51
C LEU A 12 1.27 -3.16 -16.69
N ALA A 13 2.60 -3.23 -16.84
CA ALA A 13 3.44 -4.10 -16.02
C ALA A 13 3.36 -3.72 -14.53
N GLY A 14 3.29 -2.42 -14.20
CA GLY A 14 3.07 -1.94 -12.84
C GLY A 14 1.69 -2.30 -12.29
N ALA A 15 0.63 -2.16 -13.09
CA ALA A 15 -0.71 -2.59 -12.68
C ALA A 15 -0.77 -4.11 -12.45
N PHE A 16 -0.11 -4.89 -13.30
CA PHE A 16 -0.02 -6.34 -13.17
C PHE A 16 0.75 -6.75 -11.91
N SER A 17 1.91 -6.13 -11.64
CA SER A 17 2.70 -6.44 -10.45
C SER A 17 1.95 -6.10 -9.16
N HIS A 18 1.12 -5.05 -9.17
CA HIS A 18 0.21 -4.76 -8.07
C HIS A 18 -0.76 -5.92 -7.81
N VAL A 19 -1.47 -6.39 -8.85
CA VAL A 19 -2.48 -7.44 -8.71
C VAL A 19 -1.85 -8.81 -8.37
N ALA A 20 -0.71 -9.13 -8.99
CA ALA A 20 -0.06 -10.42 -8.86
C ALA A 20 0.73 -10.57 -7.55
N TYR A 21 1.39 -9.50 -7.09
CA TYR A 21 2.29 -9.52 -5.95
C TYR A 21 1.84 -8.58 -4.83
N PHE A 22 1.79 -7.26 -5.05
CA PHE A 22 1.60 -6.30 -3.95
C PHE A 22 0.22 -6.35 -3.27
N ASN A 23 -0.79 -6.89 -3.93
CA ASN A 23 -2.12 -7.10 -3.35
C ASN A 23 -2.21 -8.41 -2.53
N ARG A 24 -1.11 -9.16 -2.39
CA ARG A 24 -1.07 -10.44 -1.70
C ARG A 24 -0.08 -10.42 -0.55
N GLY A 25 -0.63 -10.49 0.66
CA GLY A 25 0.18 -10.51 1.88
C GLY A 25 0.65 -9.12 2.30
N GLU A 26 1.43 -9.11 3.38
CA GLU A 26 1.88 -7.89 4.04
C GLU A 26 3.29 -7.55 3.60
N HIS A 27 3.49 -6.32 3.11
CA HIS A 27 4.75 -5.87 2.53
C HIS A 27 5.44 -4.76 3.33
N HIS A 28 4.91 -4.38 4.50
CA HIS A 28 5.40 -3.26 5.33
C HIS A 28 6.86 -3.44 5.78
N LEU A 29 7.29 -4.67 6.09
CA LEU A 29 8.67 -4.96 6.51
C LEU A 29 9.69 -4.78 5.39
N TYR A 30 9.26 -4.83 4.12
CA TYR A 30 10.14 -4.73 2.96
C TYR A 30 10.28 -3.29 2.42
N ALA A 31 9.73 -2.30 3.10
CA ALA A 31 9.87 -0.89 2.73
C ALA A 31 11.33 -0.48 2.40
N PRO A 32 12.36 -0.75 3.24
CA PRO A 32 13.73 -0.38 2.91
C PRO A 32 14.28 -1.13 1.70
N LEU A 33 13.85 -2.38 1.49
CA LEU A 33 14.22 -3.15 0.31
C LEU A 33 13.68 -2.50 -0.97
N TYR A 34 12.41 -2.07 -0.98
CA TYR A 34 11.82 -1.40 -2.15
C TYR A 34 12.48 -0.06 -2.46
N VAL A 35 12.87 0.70 -1.43
CA VAL A 35 13.63 1.94 -1.61
C VAL A 35 14.99 1.66 -2.26
N LYS A 36 15.71 0.63 -1.79
CA LYS A 36 16.98 0.21 -2.42
C LYS A 36 16.78 -0.24 -3.86
N LEU A 37 15.74 -1.04 -4.14
CA LEU A 37 15.40 -1.50 -5.48
C LEU A 37 15.07 -0.31 -6.41
N PHE A 38 14.35 0.69 -5.93
CA PHE A 38 14.07 1.90 -6.71
C PHE A 38 15.36 2.64 -7.12
N PHE A 39 16.26 2.93 -6.17
CA PHE A 39 17.50 3.65 -6.50
C PHE A 39 18.48 2.83 -7.35
N THR A 40 18.58 1.53 -7.09
CA THR A 40 19.45 0.65 -7.88
C THR A 40 18.93 0.45 -9.30
N THR A 41 17.61 0.28 -9.49
CA THR A 41 17.01 0.19 -10.83
C THR A 41 17.09 1.51 -11.58
N LEU A 42 16.89 2.65 -10.91
CA LEU A 42 17.08 3.96 -11.54
C LEU A 42 18.53 4.15 -11.99
N GLY A 43 19.50 3.96 -11.10
CA GLY A 43 20.92 4.10 -11.43
C GLY A 43 21.40 3.09 -12.47
N GLY A 44 20.97 1.84 -12.39
CA GLY A 44 21.29 0.80 -13.37
C GLY A 44 20.67 1.05 -14.74
N ALA A 45 19.43 1.54 -14.79
CA ALA A 45 18.78 1.89 -16.05
C ALA A 45 19.46 3.10 -16.71
N THR A 46 19.89 4.11 -15.95
CA THR A 46 20.58 5.26 -16.51
C THR A 46 21.95 4.92 -17.06
N THR A 47 22.74 4.12 -16.33
CA THR A 47 24.07 3.67 -16.79
C THR A 47 23.94 2.80 -18.04
N ALA A 48 23.00 1.85 -18.05
CA ALA A 48 22.75 0.98 -19.19
C ALA A 48 22.26 1.75 -20.43
N LEU A 49 21.31 2.68 -20.27
CA LEU A 49 20.83 3.50 -21.38
C LEU A 49 21.92 4.41 -21.93
N SER A 50 22.72 5.02 -21.06
CA SER A 50 23.87 5.85 -21.45
C SER A 50 24.90 5.04 -22.24
N TYR A 51 25.21 3.82 -21.78
CA TYR A 51 26.19 2.94 -22.41
C TYR A 51 25.72 2.34 -23.74
N ILE A 52 24.48 1.81 -23.79
CA ILE A 52 23.96 1.07 -24.95
C ILE A 52 23.54 2.03 -26.07
N GLN A 53 22.92 3.16 -25.71
CA GLN A 53 22.39 4.11 -26.69
C GLN A 53 23.35 5.28 -26.95
N GLU A 54 24.52 5.30 -26.29
CA GLU A 54 25.55 6.34 -26.40
C GLU A 54 24.99 7.77 -26.23
N VAL A 55 23.99 7.95 -25.37
CA VAL A 55 23.33 9.24 -25.16
C VAL A 55 23.83 9.90 -23.89
N ALA A 56 23.83 11.24 -23.86
CA ALA A 56 24.19 12.02 -22.69
C ALA A 56 23.42 11.58 -21.43
N TRP A 57 24.12 11.53 -20.29
CA TRP A 57 23.59 11.11 -18.98
C TRP A 57 22.30 11.81 -18.56
N THR A 58 22.12 13.07 -18.94
CA THR A 58 20.91 13.84 -18.63
C THR A 58 19.67 13.28 -19.32
N THR A 59 19.82 12.85 -20.58
CA THR A 59 18.72 12.26 -21.36
C THR A 59 18.44 10.82 -20.92
N ALA A 60 19.48 10.06 -20.59
CA ALA A 60 19.35 8.73 -19.98
C ALA A 60 18.63 8.80 -18.63
N LEU A 61 18.97 9.77 -17.78
CA LEU A 61 18.31 10.03 -16.50
C LEU A 61 16.85 10.42 -16.68
N SER A 62 16.55 11.34 -17.62
CA SER A 62 15.17 11.75 -17.90
C SER A 62 14.31 10.59 -18.40
N THR A 63 14.83 9.78 -19.31
CA THR A 63 14.11 8.61 -19.86
C THR A 63 13.89 7.53 -18.81
N ALA A 64 14.91 7.18 -18.01
CA ALA A 64 14.76 6.23 -16.91
C ALA A 64 13.74 6.70 -15.87
N SER A 65 13.79 7.99 -15.49
CA SER A 65 12.84 8.58 -14.54
C SER A 65 11.40 8.50 -15.04
N LYS A 66 11.17 8.76 -16.34
CA LYS A 66 9.83 8.65 -16.96
C LYS A 66 9.33 7.21 -16.99
N LEU A 67 10.19 6.24 -17.31
CA LEU A 67 9.81 4.82 -17.34
C LEU A 67 9.44 4.32 -15.94
N ILE A 68 10.26 4.62 -14.93
CA ILE A 68 9.98 4.25 -13.54
C ILE A 68 8.73 4.98 -13.03
N GLY A 69 8.58 6.26 -13.33
CA GLY A 69 7.39 7.03 -13.00
C GLY A 69 6.12 6.44 -13.62
N SER A 70 6.19 6.01 -14.87
CA SER A 70 5.10 5.33 -15.56
C SER A 70 4.74 3.98 -14.92
N TYR A 71 5.74 3.18 -14.54
CA TYR A 71 5.52 1.93 -13.80
C TYR A 71 4.84 2.18 -12.45
N LEU A 72 5.34 3.14 -11.66
CA LEU A 72 4.75 3.50 -10.37
C LEU A 72 3.32 4.01 -10.52
N LEU A 73 3.05 4.81 -11.55
CA LEU A 73 1.69 5.27 -11.86
C LEU A 73 0.75 4.09 -12.11
N GLY A 74 1.21 3.04 -12.81
CA GLY A 74 0.47 1.79 -12.99
C GLY A 74 0.17 1.07 -11.66
N VAL A 75 1.19 0.91 -10.81
CA VAL A 75 1.06 0.27 -9.48
C VAL A 75 0.05 1.02 -8.62
N TYR A 76 0.25 2.32 -8.42
CA TYR A 76 -0.60 3.13 -7.54
C TYR A 76 -2.00 3.36 -8.14
N GLY A 77 -2.11 3.50 -9.46
CA GLY A 77 -3.41 3.58 -10.12
C GLY A 77 -4.24 2.32 -9.90
N SER A 78 -3.64 1.14 -10.10
CA SER A 78 -4.29 -0.15 -9.83
C SER A 78 -4.66 -0.29 -8.34
N LEU A 79 -3.78 0.11 -7.43
CA LEU A 79 -4.01 0.11 -5.98
C LEU A 79 -5.24 0.95 -5.59
N LEU A 80 -5.34 2.18 -6.11
CA LEU A 80 -6.46 3.07 -5.81
C LEU A 80 -7.78 2.53 -6.34
N VAL A 81 -7.79 2.04 -7.58
CA VAL A 81 -8.99 1.41 -8.17
C VAL A 81 -9.44 0.22 -7.32
N TYR A 82 -8.51 -0.66 -6.94
CA TYR A 82 -8.82 -1.79 -6.08
C TYR A 82 -9.37 -1.35 -4.71
N ARG A 83 -8.67 -0.43 -4.01
CA ARG A 83 -9.07 0.03 -2.67
C ARG A 83 -10.42 0.73 -2.63
N LEU A 84 -10.77 1.47 -3.67
CA LEU A 84 -11.99 2.28 -3.75
C LEU A 84 -13.20 1.51 -4.27
N LEU A 85 -12.99 0.55 -5.18
CA LEU A 85 -14.10 -0.15 -5.86
C LEU A 85 -14.18 -1.63 -5.48
N LEU A 86 -13.07 -2.35 -5.49
CA LEU A 86 -13.06 -3.82 -5.40
C LEU A 86 -12.76 -4.37 -4.00
N HIS A 87 -12.29 -3.53 -3.07
CA HIS A 87 -11.90 -3.97 -1.73
C HIS A 87 -13.11 -4.50 -0.94
N PRO A 88 -13.02 -5.67 -0.27
CA PRO A 88 -14.14 -6.29 0.45
C PRO A 88 -14.68 -5.42 1.59
N LEU A 89 -13.87 -4.47 2.09
CA LEU A 89 -14.29 -3.52 3.12
C LEU A 89 -15.11 -2.32 2.59
N ASN A 90 -15.32 -2.19 1.28
CA ASN A 90 -16.12 -1.08 0.71
C ASN A 90 -17.59 -1.10 1.12
N LYS A 91 -18.10 -2.26 1.55
CA LYS A 91 -19.46 -2.40 2.11
C LYS A 91 -19.63 -1.76 3.49
N PHE A 92 -18.53 -1.46 4.20
CA PHE A 92 -18.59 -0.89 5.54
C PHE A 92 -18.51 0.65 5.49
N PRO A 93 -19.34 1.33 6.29
CA PRO A 93 -19.28 2.79 6.41
C PRO A 93 -18.00 3.25 7.14
N GLY A 94 -17.62 4.51 6.94
CA GLY A 94 -16.47 5.11 7.62
C GLY A 94 -15.97 6.38 6.92
N PRO A 95 -14.93 7.03 7.46
CA PRO A 95 -14.32 8.22 6.87
C PRO A 95 -13.82 7.95 5.44
N PHE A 96 -14.08 8.87 4.51
CA PHE A 96 -13.67 8.70 3.11
C PHE A 96 -12.15 8.56 2.96
N ASN A 97 -11.38 9.35 3.72
CA ASN A 97 -9.92 9.32 3.70
C ASN A 97 -9.34 7.97 4.16
N ALA A 98 -10.06 7.25 5.02
CA ALA A 98 -9.66 5.92 5.47
C ALA A 98 -9.70 4.89 4.33
N ARG A 99 -10.44 5.14 3.24
CA ARG A 99 -10.50 4.22 2.09
C ARG A 99 -9.20 4.23 1.26
N PHE A 100 -8.54 5.37 1.17
CA PHE A 100 -7.32 5.53 0.35
C PHE A 100 -6.09 4.98 1.07
N SER A 101 -5.94 5.32 2.35
CA SER A 101 -4.75 5.04 3.13
C SER A 101 -5.07 4.96 4.61
N SER A 102 -4.27 4.19 5.35
CA SER A 102 -4.24 4.16 6.82
C SER A 102 -3.72 5.47 7.45
N LEU A 103 -3.30 6.46 6.64
CA LEU A 103 -2.85 7.76 7.13
C LEU A 103 -3.91 8.47 7.98
N TRP A 104 -5.20 8.31 7.67
CA TRP A 104 -6.27 8.86 8.51
C TRP A 104 -6.16 8.36 9.95
N LEU A 105 -5.99 7.05 10.14
CA LEU A 105 -5.85 6.44 11.45
C LEU A 105 -4.61 6.97 12.18
N ALA A 106 -3.48 7.03 11.49
CA ALA A 106 -2.22 7.54 12.04
C ALA A 106 -2.34 8.99 12.55
N LEU A 107 -3.06 9.85 11.83
CA LEU A 107 -3.32 11.23 12.26
C LEU A 107 -4.23 11.28 13.49
N GLN A 108 -5.22 10.39 13.59
CA GLN A 108 -6.12 10.36 14.76
C GLN A 108 -5.47 9.84 16.03
N ILE A 109 -4.36 9.09 15.96
CA ILE A 109 -3.62 8.64 17.16
C ILE A 109 -3.24 9.83 18.04
N ARG A 110 -2.82 10.95 17.42
CA ARG A 110 -2.48 12.19 18.14
C ARG A 110 -3.70 13.02 18.56
N ASN A 111 -4.88 12.68 18.06
CA ASN A 111 -6.10 13.48 18.20
C ASN A 111 -7.24 12.68 18.86
N ASN A 112 -6.92 12.00 19.96
CA ASN A 112 -7.88 11.23 20.75
C ASN A 112 -8.69 10.20 19.94
N LEU A 113 -7.98 9.31 19.23
CA LEU A 113 -8.57 8.24 18.42
C LEU A 113 -9.77 7.53 19.07
N HIS A 114 -9.68 7.23 20.37
CA HIS A 114 -10.74 6.55 21.11
C HIS A 114 -12.06 7.34 21.11
N VAL A 115 -12.04 8.67 21.31
CA VAL A 115 -13.23 9.53 21.25
C VAL A 115 -13.80 9.49 19.84
N LYS A 116 -12.93 9.58 18.82
CA LYS A 116 -13.37 9.57 17.42
C LYS A 116 -13.99 8.24 17.01
N LEU A 117 -13.45 7.12 17.52
CA LEU A 117 -14.02 5.80 17.29
C LEU A 117 -15.41 5.67 17.93
N VAL A 118 -15.61 6.18 19.15
CA VAL A 118 -16.93 6.18 19.80
C VAL A 118 -17.94 6.97 18.94
N GLU A 119 -17.59 8.17 18.51
CA GLU A 119 -18.46 8.99 17.64
C GLU A 119 -18.79 8.27 16.32
N LEU A 120 -17.80 7.64 15.70
CA LEU A 120 -18.00 6.90 14.46
C LEU A 120 -18.91 5.68 14.67
N HIS A 121 -18.72 4.92 15.74
CA HIS A 121 -19.57 3.77 16.06
C HIS A 121 -21.00 4.20 16.44
N GLN A 122 -21.19 5.34 17.08
CA GLN A 122 -22.52 5.91 17.32
C GLN A 122 -23.21 6.29 16.00
N LYS A 123 -22.47 6.83 15.03
CA LYS A 123 -23.02 7.26 13.73
C LYS A 123 -23.24 6.12 12.73
N HIS A 124 -22.35 5.15 12.69
CA HIS A 124 -22.27 4.14 11.64
C HIS A 124 -22.56 2.71 12.13
N GLY A 125 -22.72 2.52 13.43
CA GLY A 125 -23.03 1.23 14.05
C GLY A 125 -21.79 0.41 14.40
N SER A 126 -21.98 -0.90 14.57
CA SER A 126 -20.97 -1.81 15.12
C SER A 126 -19.74 -2.04 14.24
N PHE A 127 -19.79 -1.76 12.94
CA PHE A 127 -18.69 -2.03 12.01
C PHE A 127 -18.32 -0.76 11.24
N VAL A 128 -17.10 -0.27 11.46
CA VAL A 128 -16.63 0.98 10.86
C VAL A 128 -15.26 0.77 10.23
N ARG A 129 -15.11 1.14 8.96
CA ARG A 129 -13.81 1.15 8.29
C ARG A 129 -12.97 2.34 8.77
N ILE A 130 -11.77 2.05 9.27
CA ILE A 130 -10.87 3.04 9.88
C ILE A 130 -9.52 3.15 9.16
N GLY A 131 -9.23 2.24 8.25
CA GLY A 131 -8.05 2.30 7.38
C GLY A 131 -8.30 1.63 6.03
N SER A 132 -7.27 1.61 5.18
CA SER A 132 -7.40 1.03 3.84
C SER A 132 -7.74 -0.45 3.93
N SER A 133 -7.19 -1.14 4.93
CA SER A 133 -7.39 -2.56 5.21
C SER A 133 -7.85 -2.82 6.64
N ASP A 134 -8.20 -1.77 7.39
CA ASP A 134 -8.50 -1.84 8.83
C ASP A 134 -9.99 -1.59 9.11
N LEU A 135 -10.58 -2.47 9.93
CA LEU A 135 -11.98 -2.42 10.35
C LEU A 135 -12.05 -2.38 11.88
N SER A 136 -12.74 -1.38 12.43
CA SER A 136 -13.11 -1.31 13.84
C SER A 136 -14.43 -2.05 14.05
N VAL A 137 -14.45 -2.94 15.05
CA VAL A 137 -15.58 -3.82 15.33
C VAL A 137 -16.01 -3.67 16.79
N LEU A 138 -17.26 -3.32 17.00
CA LEU A 138 -17.92 -3.20 18.29
C LEU A 138 -19.02 -4.26 18.38
N SER A 139 -18.63 -5.53 18.59
CA SER A 139 -19.55 -6.65 18.74
C SER A 139 -18.98 -7.72 19.68
N PRO A 140 -19.73 -8.17 20.71
CA PRO A 140 -19.25 -9.21 21.62
C PRO A 140 -19.00 -10.55 20.90
N ARG A 141 -19.79 -10.85 19.85
CA ARG A 141 -19.62 -12.07 19.03
C ARG A 141 -18.30 -12.09 18.25
N ALA A 142 -17.73 -10.92 17.92
CA ALA A 142 -16.48 -10.85 17.20
C ALA A 142 -15.29 -11.33 18.04
N ILE A 143 -15.39 -11.26 19.38
CA ILE A 143 -14.33 -11.69 20.29
C ILE A 143 -14.04 -13.17 20.10
N GLU A 144 -15.07 -14.02 20.10
CA GLU A 144 -14.91 -15.46 19.90
C GLU A 144 -14.39 -15.80 18.50
N ILE A 145 -14.82 -15.05 17.47
CA ILE A 145 -14.37 -15.28 16.08
C ILE A 145 -12.88 -14.93 15.90
N VAL A 146 -12.43 -13.82 16.51
CA VAL A 146 -11.06 -13.29 16.33
C VAL A 146 -10.07 -13.88 17.33
N TYR A 147 -10.49 -14.15 18.56
CA TYR A 147 -9.63 -14.58 19.66
C TYR A 147 -9.96 -15.98 20.21
N GLY A 148 -11.04 -16.62 19.74
CA GLY A 148 -11.40 -17.96 20.19
C GLY A 148 -10.42 -19.03 19.73
N PRO A 149 -10.48 -20.23 20.34
CA PRO A 149 -9.53 -21.32 20.10
C PRO A 149 -9.55 -21.83 18.64
N ASN A 150 -10.67 -21.67 17.94
CA ASN A 150 -10.85 -22.06 16.54
C ASN A 150 -10.62 -20.91 15.56
N SER A 151 -10.07 -19.77 16.01
CA SER A 151 -9.86 -18.61 15.14
C SER A 151 -8.79 -18.90 14.09
N ARG A 152 -9.05 -18.44 12.85
CA ARG A 152 -8.07 -18.43 11.75
C ARG A 152 -7.37 -17.09 11.62
N CYS A 153 -7.67 -16.13 12.49
CA CYS A 153 -7.07 -14.80 12.46
C CYS A 153 -5.65 -14.85 13.00
N ILE A 154 -4.71 -14.26 12.26
CA ILE A 154 -3.34 -14.00 12.72
C ILE A 154 -3.24 -12.57 13.26
N LYS A 155 -2.27 -12.33 14.15
CA LYS A 155 -1.96 -10.99 14.61
C LYS A 155 -1.52 -10.14 13.42
N GLY A 156 -2.02 -8.91 13.37
CA GLY A 156 -1.74 -8.00 12.25
C GLY A 156 -0.34 -7.38 12.29
N PRO A 157 0.05 -6.68 11.21
CA PRO A 157 1.36 -6.05 11.02
C PRO A 157 1.90 -5.21 12.17
N THR A 158 1.02 -4.58 12.96
CA THR A 158 1.41 -3.70 14.08
C THR A 158 2.20 -4.44 15.16
N TYR A 159 2.06 -5.76 15.25
CA TYR A 159 2.83 -6.58 16.19
C TYR A 159 4.27 -6.83 15.71
N ASP A 160 4.58 -6.56 14.44
CA ASP A 160 5.93 -6.72 13.87
C ASP A 160 6.84 -5.51 14.16
N MET A 161 6.41 -4.56 14.99
CA MET A 161 7.18 -3.34 15.28
C MET A 161 8.56 -3.62 15.87
N THR A 162 8.71 -4.76 16.57
CA THR A 162 9.98 -5.21 17.15
C THR A 162 10.76 -6.16 16.25
N TRP A 163 10.41 -6.27 14.95
CA TRP A 163 11.08 -7.17 14.02
C TRP A 163 12.48 -6.65 13.59
N PRO A 164 13.52 -7.50 13.54
CA PRO A 164 13.54 -8.89 14.03
C PRO A 164 13.48 -8.90 15.54
N SER A 165 12.63 -9.75 16.11
CA SER A 165 12.41 -9.86 17.56
C SER A 165 13.67 -10.34 18.27
N VAL A 166 14.54 -9.40 18.63
CA VAL A 166 15.71 -9.63 19.47
C VAL A 166 15.29 -9.41 20.92
N SER A 167 15.62 -10.36 21.80
CA SER A 167 15.52 -10.12 23.24
C SER A 167 16.42 -8.95 23.60
N LEU A 168 15.88 -7.97 24.32
CA LEU A 168 16.66 -6.89 24.94
C LEU A 168 17.75 -7.47 25.86
#